data_AF-A0A6J1WUL6-F1
#
_entry.id   AF-A0A6J1WUL6-F1
#
_cell.length_a   1.000
_cell.length_b   1.000
_cell.length_c   1.000
_cell.angle_alpha   90.00
_cell.angle_beta   90.00
_cell.angle_gamma   90.00
#
_symmetry.space_group_name_H-M   'P 1'
#
loop_
_entity.id
_entity.type
_entity.pdbx_description
1 polymer ?
#
loop_
_entity_poly.entity_id
_entity_poly.type
_entity_poly.pdbx_seq_one_letter_code
_entity_poly.pdbx_strand_id
1 'polypeptide(L)'
;MPACAPEYSRLARSNTELVFSPRVKRCSHQPPPFTALRRSFSSTFSLIPEERAISPERPPPLPRFIRIITWGPRLFLRPLFVLLSLISHPAWKQILVVLPTLWIAASLFIFWKCVQAPIGILRVIGRAISSNQSHQPRTVLISGGSSAQALHLARNFHSAGARVVAFEIEGHFSLLKYSAAVNKFYTVPRPNPADPLAYARALKEIAERESVVFYIPVSSTTPAYYDALAKPHLELVGCQCFIPCARDVVTLDDPLELMRVCRAAGLPTPQFWVVVCDEDVRAWYDSGASKEGRHYIVSAGARGARDRLRFVMPEDRTQFRFPREISLEKPWVILREPKGEKIITCTTLKESRAVNNVTCRVDSARKGLVPQKDEEADAWVQRFVSNLAPARSMTGHVSFRLVREEHTTNGHNSRLVAIGARVGVSLPYLCQAPSRCGHRATMGKLLDTVLDTREALFAFWDPLPYCAYYQSRLPEQRRLPPPEPCKTPPNVPL
;
A
#
# COMPACT_ATOMS: atom_id res chain seq x y z
N MET A 1 38.31 -19.56 24.87
CA MET A 1 38.91 -20.91 24.99
C MET A 1 38.99 -21.27 26.47
N PRO A 2 38.72 -22.53 26.87
CA PRO A 2 37.99 -23.56 26.13
C PRO A 2 36.48 -23.15 26.14
N ALA A 3 35.45 -23.76 26.74
CA ALA A 3 35.20 -25.07 27.38
C ALA A 3 33.67 -25.22 27.60
N CYS A 4 33.06 -26.40 27.64
CA CYS A 4 33.40 -27.68 27.01
C CYS A 4 32.11 -28.50 26.81
N ALA A 5 32.01 -29.25 25.71
CA ALA A 5 31.08 -30.37 25.61
C ALA A 5 31.84 -31.68 25.87
N PRO A 6 31.14 -32.77 26.23
CA PRO A 6 31.57 -34.11 25.86
C PRO A 6 30.50 -34.86 25.05
N GLU A 7 30.96 -35.72 24.15
CA GLU A 7 30.15 -36.66 23.35
C GLU A 7 30.09 -38.07 23.98
N TYR A 8 29.57 -39.04 23.22
CA TYR A 8 29.54 -40.50 23.48
C TYR A 8 28.53 -40.97 24.55
N SER A 9 27.94 -42.17 24.49
CA SER A 9 28.29 -43.39 23.72
C SER A 9 27.09 -44.12 23.07
N ARG A 10 27.39 -45.13 22.24
CA ARG A 10 26.43 -46.05 21.55
C ARG A 10 26.01 -47.25 22.43
N LEU A 11 25.15 -48.12 21.85
CA LEU A 11 24.87 -49.55 22.17
C LEU A 11 23.87 -49.80 23.33
N ALA A 12 22.98 -50.81 23.32
CA ALA A 12 22.60 -51.81 22.29
C ALA A 12 21.18 -52.42 22.53
N ARG A 13 20.79 -53.38 21.66
CA ARG A 13 19.68 -54.36 21.74
C ARG A 13 19.26 -54.78 23.18
N SER A 14 18.00 -55.10 23.46
CA SER A 14 17.32 -56.33 22.97
C SER A 14 15.78 -56.33 23.08
N ASN A 15 15.16 -57.41 22.55
CA ASN A 15 13.72 -57.69 22.65
C ASN A 15 13.35 -58.28 24.03
N THR A 16 12.11 -58.04 24.47
CA THR A 16 11.14 -59.11 24.81
C THR A 16 9.70 -58.59 24.81
N GLU A 17 8.75 -59.45 24.48
CA GLU A 17 7.32 -59.21 24.66
C GLU A 17 6.92 -59.43 26.12
N LEU A 18 5.86 -58.77 26.60
CA LEU A 18 4.93 -59.37 27.56
C LEU A 18 3.59 -58.62 27.57
N VAL A 19 2.49 -59.36 27.47
CA VAL A 19 1.13 -58.81 27.41
C VAL A 19 0.46 -58.91 28.78
N PHE A 20 0.10 -57.77 29.38
CA PHE A 20 -0.90 -57.71 30.43
C PHE A 20 -1.81 -56.50 30.26
N SER A 21 -3.12 -56.74 30.24
CA SER A 21 -4.16 -55.72 30.16
C SER A 21 -5.09 -55.82 31.37
N PRO A 22 -5.13 -54.80 32.25
CA PRO A 22 -6.19 -54.63 33.24
C PRO A 22 -7.33 -53.77 32.65
N ARG A 23 -8.58 -54.17 32.89
CA ARG A 23 -9.76 -53.42 32.45
C ARG A 23 -10.00 -52.16 33.28
N VAL A 24 -10.29 -51.07 32.56
CA VAL A 24 -11.32 -50.05 32.87
C VAL A 24 -11.26 -49.36 34.24
N LYS A 25 -11.04 -48.03 34.19
CA LYS A 25 -11.95 -47.05 34.80
C LYS A 25 -11.91 -45.75 33.99
N ARG A 26 -13.07 -45.28 33.51
CA ARG A 26 -13.22 -43.92 32.97
C ARG A 26 -13.50 -42.97 34.12
N CYS A 27 -12.68 -41.93 34.26
CA CYS A 27 -13.06 -40.71 34.96
C CYS A 27 -13.05 -39.56 33.94
N SER A 28 -13.95 -38.58 34.13
CA SER A 28 -13.97 -37.34 33.35
C SER A 28 -12.80 -36.43 33.72
N HIS A 29 -12.59 -35.37 32.93
CA HIS A 29 -11.59 -34.30 33.10
C HIS A 29 -10.14 -34.64 32.71
N GLN A 30 -9.90 -34.78 31.41
CA GLN A 30 -8.64 -34.34 30.79
C GLN A 30 -8.92 -33.78 29.37
N PRO A 31 -8.31 -32.65 28.96
CA PRO A 31 -8.49 -32.09 27.62
C PRO A 31 -7.71 -32.90 26.57
N PRO A 32 -8.18 -32.98 25.30
CA PRO A 32 -7.49 -33.70 24.25
C PRO A 32 -6.22 -32.98 23.78
N PRO A 33 -5.14 -33.71 23.44
CA PRO A 33 -3.93 -33.11 22.89
C PRO A 33 -4.12 -32.62 21.44
N PHE A 34 -3.30 -31.63 21.07
CA PHE A 34 -3.26 -30.90 19.80
C PHE A 34 -3.68 -31.69 18.54
N THR A 35 -4.85 -31.37 17.99
CA THR A 35 -5.25 -31.78 16.64
C THR A 35 -4.62 -30.87 15.59
N ALA A 36 -3.73 -31.41 14.76
CA ALA A 36 -3.14 -30.67 13.65
C ALA A 36 -4.20 -30.29 12.60
N LEU A 37 -4.15 -29.06 12.10
CA LEU A 37 -5.14 -28.51 11.15
C LEU A 37 -5.13 -29.24 9.80
N ARG A 38 -6.04 -30.21 9.65
CA ARG A 38 -6.29 -30.93 8.39
C ARG A 38 -6.90 -29.96 7.35
N ARG A 39 -6.14 -29.63 6.30
CA ARG A 39 -6.58 -28.72 5.22
C ARG A 39 -7.86 -29.22 4.55
N SER A 40 -8.93 -28.44 4.67
CA SER A 40 -10.23 -28.70 4.04
C SER A 40 -10.25 -28.23 2.58
N PHE A 41 -9.90 -29.13 1.66
CA PHE A 41 -10.17 -28.93 0.23
C PHE A 41 -11.67 -29.14 -0.05
N SER A 42 -12.44 -28.06 0.03
CA SER A 42 -13.89 -28.06 -0.24
C SER A 42 -14.16 -27.74 -1.71
N SER A 43 -14.13 -28.74 -2.59
CA SER A 43 -14.45 -28.56 -4.02
C SER A 43 -14.88 -29.84 -4.76
N THR A 44 -15.64 -30.75 -4.12
CA THR A 44 -16.33 -31.85 -4.81
C THR A 44 -17.74 -32.01 -4.27
N PHE A 45 -18.74 -31.97 -5.17
CA PHE A 45 -20.17 -31.98 -4.83
C PHE A 45 -20.75 -33.36 -5.17
N SER A 46 -20.95 -34.21 -4.15
CA SER A 46 -21.44 -35.59 -4.30
C SER A 46 -22.91 -35.71 -3.88
N LEU A 47 -23.81 -35.85 -4.86
CA LEU A 47 -25.28 -35.73 -4.72
C LEU A 47 -26.01 -36.97 -4.17
N ILE A 48 -25.37 -37.81 -3.35
CA ILE A 48 -26.02 -39.01 -2.75
C ILE A 48 -25.63 -39.12 -1.27
N PRO A 49 -26.58 -39.12 -0.32
CA PRO A 49 -26.32 -39.46 1.07
C PRO A 49 -25.93 -40.94 1.24
N GLU A 50 -24.86 -41.23 1.97
CA GLU A 50 -24.32 -42.59 2.14
C GLU A 50 -25.32 -43.57 2.81
N GLU A 51 -26.27 -43.05 3.60
CA GLU A 51 -27.26 -43.83 4.36
C GLU A 51 -28.28 -44.62 3.50
N ARG A 52 -28.20 -44.55 2.17
CA ARG A 52 -29.00 -45.36 1.24
C ARG A 52 -28.19 -46.30 0.35
N ALA A 53 -26.93 -46.57 0.68
CA ALA A 53 -26.08 -47.52 -0.02
C ALA A 53 -26.50 -48.99 0.26
N ILE A 54 -27.55 -49.46 -0.43
CA ILE A 54 -27.93 -50.88 -0.44
C ILE A 54 -26.73 -51.70 -0.94
N SER A 55 -26.30 -52.69 -0.16
CA SER A 55 -25.20 -53.57 -0.57
C SER A 55 -25.64 -54.44 -1.74
N PRO A 56 -24.85 -54.54 -2.83
CA PRO A 56 -25.25 -55.32 -3.99
C PRO A 56 -25.30 -56.81 -3.64
N GLU A 57 -26.48 -57.42 -3.82
CA GLU A 57 -26.64 -58.88 -3.72
C GLU A 57 -25.66 -59.56 -4.69
N ARG A 58 -24.89 -60.52 -4.18
CA ARG A 58 -23.98 -61.28 -5.03
C ARG A 58 -24.81 -62.26 -5.87
N PRO A 59 -24.77 -62.19 -7.21
CA PRO A 59 -25.47 -63.17 -8.04
C PRO A 59 -24.92 -64.58 -7.74
N PRO A 60 -25.77 -65.61 -7.79
CA PRO A 60 -25.37 -66.98 -7.45
C PRO A 60 -24.24 -67.47 -8.36
N PRO A 61 -23.30 -68.28 -7.84
CA PRO A 61 -22.11 -68.69 -8.59
C PRO A 61 -22.49 -69.53 -9.80
N LEU A 62 -22.03 -69.10 -10.99
CA LEU A 62 -22.25 -69.81 -12.25
C LEU A 62 -21.86 -71.31 -12.15
N PRO A 63 -22.65 -72.23 -12.77
CA PRO A 63 -22.39 -73.66 -12.77
C PRO A 63 -20.94 -74.03 -13.09
N ARG A 64 -20.40 -75.02 -12.36
CA ARG A 64 -18.98 -75.44 -12.46
C ARG A 64 -18.52 -75.70 -13.90
N PHE A 65 -19.40 -76.25 -14.75
CA PHE A 65 -19.13 -76.53 -16.16
C PHE A 65 -18.81 -75.26 -16.98
N ILE A 66 -19.65 -74.21 -16.87
CA ILE A 66 -19.40 -72.90 -17.51
C ILE A 66 -18.10 -72.28 -17.00
N ARG A 67 -17.82 -72.46 -15.70
CA ARG A 67 -16.59 -71.97 -15.06
C ARG A 67 -15.31 -72.69 -15.55
N ILE A 68 -15.42 -73.93 -16.03
CA ILE A 68 -14.34 -74.69 -16.67
C ILE A 68 -14.19 -74.29 -18.15
N ILE A 69 -15.27 -74.29 -18.94
CA ILE A 69 -15.21 -73.92 -20.37
C ILE A 69 -14.69 -72.49 -20.56
N THR A 70 -15.11 -71.55 -19.72
CA THR A 70 -14.62 -70.16 -19.79
C THR A 70 -13.22 -69.96 -19.19
N TRP A 71 -12.61 -70.97 -18.55
CA TRP A 71 -11.30 -70.83 -17.89
C TRP A 71 -10.18 -70.57 -18.90
N GLY A 72 -10.07 -71.40 -19.95
CA GLY A 72 -9.07 -71.25 -21.01
C GLY A 72 -9.12 -69.88 -21.71
N PRO A 73 -10.26 -69.47 -22.30
CA PRO A 73 -10.40 -68.15 -22.93
C PRO A 73 -10.10 -66.98 -21.98
N ARG A 74 -10.51 -67.07 -20.71
CA ARG A 74 -10.20 -66.03 -19.71
C ARG A 74 -8.73 -66.01 -19.31
N LEU A 75 -8.01 -67.12 -19.39
CA LEU A 75 -6.57 -67.17 -19.14
C LEU A 75 -5.78 -66.51 -20.28
N PHE A 76 -6.12 -66.81 -21.54
CA PHE A 76 -5.48 -66.20 -22.72
C PHE A 76 -5.82 -64.72 -22.92
N LEU A 77 -7.04 -64.28 -22.62
CA LEU A 77 -7.44 -62.87 -22.78
C LEU A 77 -7.00 -61.96 -21.61
N ARG A 78 -6.66 -62.53 -20.44
CA ARG A 78 -6.17 -61.76 -19.28
C ARG A 78 -4.99 -60.82 -19.58
N PRO A 79 -3.87 -61.25 -20.21
CA PRO A 79 -2.77 -60.34 -20.53
C PRO A 79 -3.20 -59.20 -21.48
N LEU A 80 -4.08 -59.48 -22.44
CA LEU A 80 -4.64 -58.46 -23.35
C LEU A 80 -5.44 -57.40 -22.58
N PHE A 81 -6.32 -57.82 -21.67
CA PHE A 81 -7.09 -56.88 -20.83
C PHE A 81 -6.22 -56.10 -19.85
N VAL A 82 -5.16 -56.69 -19.30
CA VAL A 82 -4.19 -55.96 -18.45
C VAL A 82 -3.45 -54.90 -19.27
N LEU A 83 -2.98 -55.23 -20.48
CA LEU A 83 -2.33 -54.27 -21.38
C LEU A 83 -3.28 -53.13 -21.78
N LEU A 84 -4.52 -53.45 -22.13
CA LEU A 84 -5.57 -52.45 -22.41
C LEU A 84 -5.88 -51.57 -21.18
N SER A 85 -5.86 -52.11 -19.96
CA SER A 85 -6.05 -51.31 -18.72
C SER A 85 -4.88 -50.37 -18.42
N LEU A 86 -3.64 -50.75 -18.78
CA LEU A 86 -2.47 -49.89 -18.65
C LEU A 86 -2.51 -48.71 -19.64
N ILE A 87 -2.93 -48.97 -20.88
CA ILE A 87 -3.04 -47.95 -21.94
C ILE A 87 -4.24 -47.01 -21.67
N SER A 88 -5.38 -47.55 -21.20
CA SER A 88 -6.57 -46.76 -20.88
C SER A 88 -6.55 -46.11 -19.48
N HIS A 89 -5.49 -46.31 -18.70
CA HIS A 89 -5.35 -45.78 -17.34
C HIS A 89 -5.51 -44.24 -17.33
N PRO A 90 -6.29 -43.64 -16.41
CA PRO A 90 -6.61 -42.21 -16.45
C PRO A 90 -5.38 -41.28 -16.38
N ALA A 91 -4.25 -41.75 -15.84
CA ALA A 91 -2.98 -41.03 -15.87
C ALA A 91 -2.49 -40.72 -17.31
N TRP A 92 -2.72 -41.62 -18.29
CA TRP A 92 -2.35 -41.36 -19.69
C TRP A 92 -3.12 -40.17 -20.28
N LYS A 93 -4.39 -39.98 -19.91
CA LYS A 93 -5.19 -38.81 -20.31
C LYS A 93 -4.66 -37.51 -19.70
N GLN A 94 -4.17 -37.56 -18.46
CA GLN A 94 -3.51 -36.41 -17.83
C GLN A 94 -2.18 -36.09 -18.51
N ILE A 95 -1.33 -37.09 -18.80
CA ILE A 95 -0.06 -36.91 -19.50
C ILE A 95 -0.28 -36.31 -20.90
N LEU A 96 -1.25 -36.82 -21.67
CA LEU A 96 -1.58 -36.33 -23.01
C LEU A 96 -2.07 -34.87 -23.06
N VAL A 97 -2.56 -34.30 -21.94
CA VAL A 97 -2.98 -32.89 -21.85
C VAL A 97 -1.87 -32.02 -21.23
N VAL A 98 -1.13 -32.56 -20.26
CA VAL A 98 -0.05 -31.84 -19.56
C VAL A 98 1.19 -31.69 -20.43
N LEU A 99 1.57 -32.69 -21.24
CA LEU A 99 2.76 -32.59 -22.08
C LEU A 99 2.65 -31.48 -23.14
N PRO A 100 1.56 -31.37 -23.94
CA PRO A 100 1.42 -30.29 -24.91
C PRO A 100 1.28 -28.91 -24.27
N THR A 101 0.60 -28.79 -23.13
CA THR A 101 0.47 -27.49 -22.44
C THR A 101 1.79 -27.01 -21.83
N LEU A 102 2.61 -27.92 -21.29
CA LEU A 102 4.00 -27.60 -20.91
C LEU A 102 4.87 -27.23 -22.12
N TRP A 103 4.71 -27.95 -23.25
CA TRP A 103 5.46 -27.65 -24.48
C TRP A 103 5.11 -26.26 -25.02
N ILE A 104 3.81 -25.92 -25.11
CA ILE A 104 3.33 -24.59 -25.52
C ILE A 104 3.84 -23.49 -24.58
N ALA A 105 3.82 -23.73 -23.26
CA ALA A 105 4.36 -22.79 -22.28
C ALA A 105 5.87 -22.58 -22.44
N ALA A 106 6.63 -23.65 -22.71
CA ALA A 106 8.07 -23.59 -22.99
C ALA A 106 8.34 -22.84 -24.31
N SER A 107 7.58 -23.12 -25.39
CA SER A 107 7.68 -22.41 -26.67
C SER A 107 7.38 -20.91 -26.52
N LEU A 108 6.34 -20.54 -25.76
CA LEU A 108 6.02 -19.14 -25.46
C LEU A 108 7.13 -18.45 -24.65
N PHE A 109 7.71 -19.14 -23.65
CA PHE A 109 8.84 -18.61 -22.88
C PHE A 109 10.08 -18.41 -23.75
N ILE A 110 10.43 -19.39 -24.59
CA ILE A 110 11.56 -19.30 -25.54
C ILE A 110 11.32 -18.17 -26.55
N PHE A 111 10.13 -18.10 -27.16
CA PHE A 111 9.75 -17.02 -28.07
C PHE A 111 9.90 -15.64 -27.41
N TRP A 112 9.38 -15.47 -26.18
CA TRP A 112 9.51 -14.23 -25.44
C TRP A 112 10.97 -13.88 -25.14
N LYS A 113 11.85 -14.87 -24.87
CA LYS A 113 13.29 -14.65 -24.72
C LYS A 113 13.98 -14.29 -26.04
N CYS A 114 13.64 -14.94 -27.14
CA CYS A 114 14.13 -14.62 -28.48
C CYS A 114 13.66 -13.25 -28.99
N VAL A 115 12.56 -12.71 -28.47
CA VAL A 115 12.12 -11.32 -28.71
C VAL A 115 12.77 -10.33 -27.72
N GLN A 116 12.90 -10.68 -26.44
CA GLN A 116 13.56 -9.83 -25.44
C GLN A 116 15.05 -9.61 -25.73
N ALA A 117 15.78 -10.62 -26.21
CA ALA A 117 17.22 -10.54 -26.47
C ALA A 117 17.61 -9.46 -27.51
N PRO A 118 17.09 -9.45 -28.76
CA PRO A 118 17.42 -8.42 -29.73
C PRO A 118 16.93 -7.03 -29.31
N ILE A 119 15.79 -6.92 -28.62
CA ILE A 119 15.34 -5.63 -28.05
C ILE A 119 16.30 -5.14 -26.95
N GLY A 120 16.86 -6.05 -26.14
CA GLY A 120 17.91 -5.76 -25.18
C GLY A 120 19.20 -5.28 -25.86
N ILE A 121 19.65 -5.97 -26.90
CA ILE A 121 20.85 -5.62 -27.69
C ILE A 121 20.65 -4.26 -28.38
N LEU A 122 19.50 -4.02 -29.02
CA LEU A 122 19.16 -2.72 -29.62
C LEU A 122 19.13 -1.58 -28.60
N ARG A 123 18.68 -1.84 -27.36
CA ARG A 123 18.77 -0.87 -26.25
C ARG A 123 20.21 -0.64 -25.78
N VAL A 124 21.07 -1.65 -25.77
CA VAL A 124 22.50 -1.51 -25.45
C VAL A 124 23.23 -0.73 -26.54
N ILE A 125 23.01 -1.04 -27.82
CA ILE A 125 23.56 -0.31 -28.97
C ILE A 125 23.05 1.14 -28.97
N GLY A 126 21.74 1.36 -28.76
CA GLY A 126 21.17 2.70 -28.64
C GLY A 126 21.77 3.51 -27.48
N ARG A 127 22.08 2.86 -26.35
CA ARG A 127 22.80 3.50 -25.23
C ARG A 127 24.26 3.79 -25.56
N ALA A 128 24.96 2.91 -26.26
CA ALA A 128 26.36 3.11 -26.67
C ALA A 128 26.49 4.25 -27.69
N ILE A 129 25.57 4.35 -28.65
CA ILE A 129 25.50 5.47 -29.60
C ILE A 129 25.14 6.78 -28.87
N SER A 130 24.28 6.73 -27.84
CA SER A 130 24.00 7.89 -26.98
C SER A 130 25.09 8.22 -25.95
N SER A 131 26.04 7.32 -25.65
CA SER A 131 27.06 7.56 -24.59
C SER A 131 28.18 8.52 -24.98
N ASN A 132 28.10 9.13 -26.17
CA ASN A 132 28.90 10.31 -26.52
C ASN A 132 28.55 11.56 -25.67
N GLN A 133 27.57 11.48 -24.75
CA GLN A 133 27.45 12.39 -23.61
C GLN A 133 27.78 11.65 -22.31
N SER A 134 28.88 12.05 -21.67
CA SER A 134 29.58 11.35 -20.59
C SER A 134 28.97 11.49 -19.18
N HIS A 135 27.65 11.62 -19.08
CA HIS A 135 26.95 11.68 -17.78
C HIS A 135 26.37 10.32 -17.37
N GLN A 136 26.82 9.82 -16.21
CA GLN A 136 26.11 8.77 -15.48
C GLN A 136 24.67 9.23 -15.19
N PRO A 137 23.65 8.36 -15.30
CA PRO A 137 22.26 8.73 -15.06
C PRO A 137 22.07 9.11 -13.59
N ARG A 138 21.62 10.35 -13.32
CA ARG A 138 21.39 10.84 -11.95
C ARG A 138 20.42 9.90 -11.22
N THR A 139 20.76 9.52 -9.99
CA THR A 139 19.92 8.65 -9.16
C THR A 139 18.85 9.46 -8.44
N VAL A 140 17.59 9.04 -8.57
CA VAL A 140 16.41 9.59 -7.90
C VAL A 140 15.88 8.57 -6.89
N LEU A 141 15.65 9.00 -5.65
CA LEU A 141 15.04 8.21 -4.58
C LEU A 141 13.57 8.64 -4.38
N ILE A 142 12.64 7.69 -4.40
CA ILE A 142 11.20 7.93 -4.28
C ILE A 142 10.61 7.18 -3.07
N SER A 143 9.90 7.89 -2.19
CA SER A 143 9.15 7.28 -1.07
C SER A 143 7.72 6.90 -1.46
N GLY A 144 6.99 6.18 -0.59
CA GLY A 144 5.61 5.76 -0.86
C GLY A 144 5.51 4.68 -1.94
N GLY A 145 6.48 3.75 -1.95
CA GLY A 145 6.61 2.63 -2.87
C GLY A 145 5.43 1.62 -2.92
N SER A 146 4.34 1.85 -2.18
CA SER A 146 3.04 1.17 -2.32
C SER A 146 2.01 1.94 -3.16
N SER A 147 2.31 3.16 -3.63
CA SER A 147 1.33 4.11 -4.16
C SER A 147 1.35 4.29 -5.68
N ALA A 148 0.18 4.58 -6.26
CA ALA A 148 0.04 4.87 -7.69
C ALA A 148 0.78 6.17 -8.09
N GLN A 149 0.85 7.17 -7.19
CA GLN A 149 1.61 8.40 -7.44
C GLN A 149 3.10 8.12 -7.56
N ALA A 150 3.69 7.36 -6.63
CA ALA A 150 5.10 6.95 -6.72
C ALA A 150 5.38 6.15 -8.00
N LEU A 151 4.45 5.29 -8.42
CA LEU A 151 4.60 4.47 -9.62
C LEU A 151 4.61 5.31 -10.91
N HIS A 152 3.73 6.31 -11.01
CA HIS A 152 3.74 7.25 -12.13
C HIS A 152 5.01 8.10 -12.13
N LEU A 153 5.38 8.64 -10.97
CA LEU A 153 6.60 9.43 -10.79
C LEU A 153 7.86 8.63 -11.18
N ALA A 154 7.98 7.38 -10.74
CA ALA A 154 9.06 6.46 -11.10
C ALA A 154 9.13 6.21 -12.61
N ARG A 155 7.98 5.99 -13.27
CA ARG A 155 7.92 5.82 -14.73
C ARG A 155 8.34 7.09 -15.48
N ASN A 156 7.98 8.27 -14.99
CA ASN A 156 8.35 9.55 -15.59
C ASN A 156 9.87 9.83 -15.45
N PHE A 157 10.48 9.54 -14.29
CA PHE A 157 11.94 9.64 -14.15
C PHE A 157 12.70 8.59 -14.96
N HIS A 158 12.17 7.37 -15.08
CA HIS A 158 12.78 6.34 -15.92
C HIS A 158 12.70 6.67 -17.42
N SER A 159 11.59 7.23 -17.90
CA SER A 159 11.48 7.68 -19.30
C SER A 159 12.35 8.91 -19.60
N ALA A 160 12.60 9.76 -18.59
CA ALA A 160 13.61 10.82 -18.63
C ALA A 160 15.09 10.31 -18.60
N GLY A 161 15.30 9.00 -18.40
CA GLY A 161 16.64 8.39 -18.39
C GLY A 161 17.36 8.40 -17.04
N ALA A 162 16.70 8.79 -15.95
CA ALA A 162 17.27 8.75 -14.60
C ALA A 162 17.31 7.31 -14.03
N ARG A 163 18.24 7.04 -13.09
CA ARG A 163 18.22 5.81 -12.29
C ARG A 163 17.19 5.98 -11.18
N VAL A 164 16.21 5.10 -11.09
CA VAL A 164 15.15 5.18 -10.05
C VAL A 164 15.38 4.14 -8.96
N VAL A 165 15.58 4.63 -7.74
CA VAL A 165 15.52 3.84 -6.51
C VAL A 165 14.23 4.18 -5.79
N ALA A 166 13.54 3.19 -5.25
CA ALA A 166 12.30 3.39 -4.51
C ALA A 166 12.33 2.69 -3.16
N PHE A 167 11.52 3.15 -2.21
CA PHE A 167 11.33 2.46 -0.95
C PHE A 167 9.92 2.58 -0.40
N GLU A 168 9.59 1.70 0.55
CA GLU A 168 8.37 1.77 1.35
C GLU A 168 8.65 1.33 2.80
N ILE A 169 7.84 1.80 3.75
CA ILE A 169 7.92 1.36 5.15
C ILE A 169 7.49 -0.10 5.33
N GLU A 170 8.09 -0.78 6.31
CA GLU A 170 7.83 -2.19 6.62
C GLU A 170 6.34 -2.58 6.69
N GLY A 171 6.03 -3.77 6.17
CA GLY A 171 4.69 -4.36 6.17
C GLY A 171 3.65 -3.69 5.26
N HIS A 172 4.05 -2.74 4.41
CA HIS A 172 3.22 -2.27 3.29
C HIS A 172 3.54 -3.04 2.00
N PHE A 173 2.60 -3.04 1.05
CA PHE A 173 2.77 -3.73 -0.23
C PHE A 173 3.78 -3.02 -1.13
N SER A 174 4.85 -3.70 -1.52
CA SER A 174 5.95 -3.15 -2.33
C SER A 174 5.60 -2.99 -3.82
N LEU A 175 4.58 -2.20 -4.16
CA LEU A 175 4.10 -1.96 -5.53
C LEU A 175 5.25 -1.68 -6.53
N LEU A 176 6.13 -0.74 -6.19
CA LEU A 176 7.21 -0.30 -7.07
C LEU A 176 8.30 -1.36 -7.29
N LYS A 177 8.41 -2.37 -6.41
CA LYS A 177 9.40 -3.47 -6.53
C LYS A 177 9.23 -4.30 -7.80
N TYR A 178 8.03 -4.27 -8.40
CA TYR A 178 7.67 -5.06 -9.58
C TYR A 178 7.60 -4.23 -10.87
N SER A 179 7.87 -2.92 -10.81
CA SER A 179 7.86 -2.05 -11.99
C SER A 179 9.20 -2.09 -12.72
N ALA A 180 9.17 -2.24 -14.04
CA ALA A 180 10.37 -2.17 -14.89
C ALA A 180 11.05 -0.78 -14.86
N ALA A 181 10.35 0.25 -14.35
CA ALA A 181 10.91 1.59 -14.17
C ALA A 181 11.91 1.68 -12.99
N VAL A 182 11.83 0.78 -12.01
CA VAL A 182 12.58 0.88 -10.75
C VAL A 182 13.81 -0.04 -10.79
N ASN A 183 15.00 0.56 -10.66
CA ASN A 183 16.27 -0.17 -10.70
C ASN A 183 16.58 -0.90 -9.40
N LYS A 184 16.10 -0.37 -8.26
CA LYS A 184 16.33 -0.93 -6.93
C LYS A 184 15.18 -0.57 -5.99
N PHE A 185 14.76 -1.52 -5.17
CA PHE A 185 13.72 -1.31 -4.17
C PHE A 185 14.24 -1.65 -2.76
N TYR A 186 13.95 -0.80 -1.78
CA TYR A 186 14.29 -0.97 -0.38
C TYR A 186 13.04 -1.01 0.52
N THR A 187 13.17 -1.67 1.67
CA THR A 187 12.20 -1.56 2.76
C THR A 187 12.88 -0.82 3.90
N VAL A 188 12.20 0.15 4.52
CA VAL A 188 12.75 0.97 5.62
C VAL A 188 11.93 0.77 6.90
N PRO A 189 12.53 0.90 8.10
CA PRO A 189 11.80 0.78 9.36
C PRO A 189 10.67 1.80 9.45
N ARG A 190 9.56 1.41 10.09
CA ARG A 190 8.46 2.36 10.38
C ARG A 190 8.96 3.46 11.31
N PRO A 191 8.61 4.74 11.08
CA PRO A 191 8.90 5.79 12.05
C PRO A 191 8.31 5.47 13.43
N ASN A 192 9.17 5.50 14.44
CA ASN A 192 8.84 5.19 15.82
C ASN A 192 9.03 6.46 16.68
N PRO A 193 8.04 6.93 17.45
CA PRO A 193 8.23 8.07 18.36
C PRO A 193 9.37 7.91 19.36
N ALA A 194 9.77 6.68 19.72
CA ALA A 194 10.90 6.40 20.62
C ALA A 194 12.29 6.45 19.93
N ASP A 195 12.36 6.27 18.61
CA ASP A 195 13.57 6.53 17.81
C ASP A 195 13.15 7.17 16.47
N PRO A 196 12.86 8.48 16.45
CA PRO A 196 12.42 9.17 15.25
C PRO A 196 13.53 9.28 14.19
N LEU A 197 14.79 8.99 14.56
CA LEU A 197 15.94 9.05 13.68
C LEU A 197 16.22 7.71 12.97
N ALA A 198 15.66 6.57 13.41
CA ALA A 198 15.82 5.29 12.72
C ALA A 198 15.44 5.36 11.23
N TYR A 199 14.34 6.06 10.92
CA TYR A 199 13.91 6.33 9.55
C TYR A 199 14.94 7.17 8.78
N ALA A 200 15.38 8.29 9.35
CA ALA A 200 16.36 9.18 8.73
C ALA A 200 17.72 8.51 8.49
N ARG A 201 18.19 7.66 9.42
CA ARG A 201 19.43 6.87 9.27
C ARG A 201 19.33 5.87 8.12
N ALA A 202 18.21 5.15 7.99
CA ALA A 202 17.98 4.22 6.88
C ALA A 202 17.89 4.94 5.52
N LEU A 203 17.22 6.09 5.46
CA LEU A 203 17.18 6.92 4.25
C LEU A 203 18.59 7.44 3.86
N LYS A 204 19.40 7.86 4.84
CA LYS A 204 20.79 8.26 4.61
C LYS A 204 21.65 7.11 4.07
N GLU A 205 21.57 5.91 4.66
CA GLU A 205 22.30 4.74 4.18
C GLU A 205 21.98 4.42 2.71
N ILE A 206 20.69 4.45 2.34
CA ILE A 206 20.25 4.24 0.95
C ILE A 206 20.80 5.33 0.03
N ALA A 207 20.79 6.59 0.47
CA ALA A 207 21.28 7.73 -0.31
C ALA A 207 22.79 7.65 -0.60
N GLU A 208 23.59 7.32 0.42
CA GLU A 208 25.04 7.10 0.27
C GLU A 208 25.35 5.89 -0.60
N ARG A 209 24.64 4.78 -0.38
CA ARG A 209 24.87 3.49 -1.07
C ARG A 209 24.53 3.50 -2.56
N GLU A 210 23.52 4.26 -2.96
CA GLU A 210 23.03 4.34 -4.34
C GLU A 210 23.41 5.65 -5.05
N SER A 211 24.24 6.49 -4.41
CA SER A 211 24.66 7.82 -4.86
C SER A 211 23.46 8.69 -5.31
N VAL A 212 22.49 8.84 -4.42
CA VAL A 212 21.22 9.56 -4.68
C VAL A 212 21.48 11.06 -4.81
N VAL A 213 21.14 11.62 -5.97
CA VAL A 213 21.25 13.06 -6.25
C VAL A 213 19.95 13.80 -5.90
N PHE A 214 18.81 13.15 -6.09
CA PHE A 214 17.48 13.74 -5.85
C PHE A 214 16.61 12.83 -4.98
N TYR A 215 15.98 13.39 -3.95
CA TYR A 215 14.99 12.68 -3.13
C TYR A 215 13.61 13.35 -3.23
N ILE A 216 12.61 12.58 -3.62
CA ILE A 216 11.24 13.07 -3.88
C ILE A 216 10.25 12.24 -3.06
N PRO A 217 9.76 12.75 -1.92
CA PRO A 217 8.80 12.04 -1.10
C PRO A 217 7.37 12.17 -1.63
N VAL A 218 6.65 11.05 -1.59
CA VAL A 218 5.22 10.98 -1.93
C VAL A 218 4.34 11.06 -0.68
N SER A 219 4.87 10.66 0.48
CA SER A 219 4.28 10.82 1.82
C SER A 219 2.80 10.37 1.97
N SER A 220 2.42 9.35 1.17
CA SER A 220 1.07 8.78 1.12
C SER A 220 0.80 7.75 2.22
N THR A 221 1.79 6.89 2.50
CA THR A 221 1.80 5.90 3.58
C THR A 221 2.38 6.49 4.87
N THR A 222 3.43 7.30 4.72
CA THR A 222 4.23 7.85 5.81
C THR A 222 3.99 9.36 5.96
N PRO A 223 3.86 9.89 7.19
CA PRO A 223 3.76 11.32 7.44
C PRO A 223 4.99 12.09 6.94
N ALA A 224 4.77 13.14 6.15
CA ALA A 224 5.82 13.96 5.54
C ALA A 224 6.79 14.57 6.57
N TYR A 225 6.36 14.69 7.84
CA TYR A 225 7.21 15.10 8.95
C TYR A 225 8.51 14.25 9.06
N TYR A 226 8.43 12.94 8.85
CA TYR A 226 9.59 12.04 8.96
C TYR A 226 10.51 12.14 7.72
N ASP A 227 9.93 12.34 6.54
CA ASP A 227 10.67 12.66 5.31
C ASP A 227 11.44 14.00 5.48
N ALA A 228 10.83 14.98 6.15
CA ALA A 228 11.43 16.29 6.42
C ALA A 228 12.44 16.29 7.59
N LEU A 229 12.39 15.31 8.50
CA LEU A 229 13.48 15.03 9.44
C LEU A 229 14.67 14.34 8.75
N ALA A 230 14.46 13.57 7.69
CA ALA A 230 15.54 12.97 6.92
C ALA A 230 16.29 13.99 6.05
N LYS A 231 15.62 15.05 5.57
CA LYS A 231 16.17 16.08 4.68
C LYS A 231 17.58 16.59 5.07
N PRO A 232 17.88 17.03 6.31
CA PRO A 232 19.22 17.50 6.66
C PRO A 232 20.31 16.42 6.58
N HIS A 233 19.96 15.16 6.87
CA HIS A 233 20.88 14.02 6.78
C HIS A 233 21.16 13.59 5.33
N LEU A 234 20.20 13.83 4.43
CA LEU A 234 20.31 13.60 2.99
C LEU A 234 21.07 14.74 2.29
N GLU A 235 20.79 15.99 2.65
CA GLU A 235 21.49 17.16 2.09
C GLU A 235 22.98 17.17 2.47
N LEU A 236 23.34 16.66 3.65
CA LEU A 236 24.73 16.45 4.07
C LEU A 236 25.51 15.50 3.14
N VAL A 237 24.84 14.55 2.48
CA VAL A 237 25.46 13.58 1.55
C VAL A 237 25.27 13.99 0.08
N GLY A 238 24.90 15.26 -0.17
CA GLY A 238 24.74 15.81 -1.53
C GLY A 238 23.39 15.54 -2.19
N CYS A 239 22.43 14.95 -1.48
CA CYS A 239 21.10 14.63 -2.03
C CYS A 239 20.14 15.83 -1.89
N GLN A 240 19.76 16.45 -3.01
CA GLN A 240 18.78 17.54 -3.02
C GLN A 240 17.36 17.01 -2.77
N CYS A 241 16.72 17.50 -1.71
CA CYS A 241 15.46 16.96 -1.21
C CYS A 241 14.26 17.86 -1.55
N PHE A 242 13.32 17.33 -2.33
CA PHE A 242 12.08 18.00 -2.79
C PHE A 242 10.98 17.96 -1.72
N ILE A 243 11.35 18.42 -0.52
CA ILE A 243 10.45 18.60 0.63
C ILE A 243 10.86 19.85 1.42
N PRO A 244 9.91 20.58 2.04
CA PRO A 244 10.19 21.65 3.01
C PRO A 244 10.94 21.13 4.26
N CYS A 245 11.42 22.04 5.12
CA CYS A 245 12.01 21.61 6.40
C CYS A 245 10.93 21.19 7.40
N ALA A 246 11.32 20.46 8.46
CA ALA A 246 10.36 19.90 9.42
C ALA A 246 9.44 20.95 10.09
N ARG A 247 9.90 22.20 10.31
CA ARG A 247 9.06 23.31 10.80
C ARG A 247 7.96 23.64 9.77
N ASP A 248 8.36 23.89 8.52
CA ASP A 248 7.43 24.29 7.47
C ASP A 248 6.42 23.16 7.14
N VAL A 249 6.86 21.89 7.23
CA VAL A 249 5.96 20.75 7.14
C VAL A 249 4.97 20.73 8.31
N VAL A 250 5.36 21.02 9.55
CA VAL A 250 4.39 21.17 10.65
C VAL A 250 3.39 22.28 10.34
N THR A 251 3.84 23.44 9.85
CA THR A 251 2.95 24.57 9.49
C THR A 251 1.92 24.24 8.40
N LEU A 252 2.22 23.30 7.49
CA LEU A 252 1.30 22.87 6.43
C LEU A 252 0.44 21.65 6.79
N ASP A 253 1.03 20.65 7.44
CA ASP A 253 0.41 19.33 7.68
C ASP A 253 -0.40 19.31 8.99
N ASP A 254 -0.15 20.23 9.92
CA ASP A 254 -0.97 20.43 11.12
C ASP A 254 -2.24 21.26 10.82
N PRO A 255 -3.45 20.81 11.23
CA PRO A 255 -4.67 21.55 10.97
C PRO A 255 -4.75 22.92 11.67
N LEU A 256 -4.18 23.06 12.88
CA LEU A 256 -4.28 24.29 13.65
C LEU A 256 -3.32 25.36 13.14
N GLU A 257 -2.07 24.98 12.83
CA GLU A 257 -1.11 25.91 12.19
C GLU A 257 -1.58 26.34 10.79
N LEU A 258 -2.09 25.41 9.98
CA LEU A 258 -2.66 25.75 8.67
C LEU A 258 -3.78 26.80 8.79
N MET A 259 -4.70 26.63 9.74
CA MET A 259 -5.79 27.58 9.96
C MET A 259 -5.31 28.93 10.52
N ARG A 260 -4.20 28.96 11.28
CA ARG A 260 -3.55 30.24 11.67
C ARG A 260 -2.98 30.96 10.45
N VAL A 261 -2.28 30.27 9.55
CA VAL A 261 -1.78 30.85 8.30
C VAL A 261 -2.92 31.34 7.41
N CYS A 262 -4.00 30.56 7.26
CA CYS A 262 -5.20 31.01 6.54
C CYS A 262 -5.77 32.30 7.14
N ARG A 263 -5.95 32.38 8.47
CA ARG A 263 -6.45 33.59 9.14
C ARG A 263 -5.53 34.79 8.91
N ALA A 264 -4.21 34.62 9.03
CA ALA A 264 -3.23 35.67 8.77
C ALA A 264 -3.28 36.17 7.30
N ALA A 265 -3.45 35.25 6.35
CA ALA A 265 -3.63 35.57 4.93
C ALA A 265 -5.00 36.19 4.58
N GLY A 266 -5.92 36.32 5.55
CA GLY A 266 -7.31 36.70 5.32
C GLY A 266 -8.12 35.69 4.48
N LEU A 267 -7.71 34.42 4.51
CA LEU A 267 -8.36 33.30 3.81
C LEU A 267 -9.40 32.60 4.72
N PRO A 268 -10.52 32.10 4.17
CA PRO A 268 -11.54 31.41 4.96
C PRO A 268 -11.03 30.13 5.67
N THR A 269 -11.28 30.05 6.97
CA THR A 269 -11.16 28.82 7.78
C THR A 269 -12.54 28.30 8.16
N PRO A 270 -12.72 26.98 8.37
CA PRO A 270 -13.92 26.47 9.02
C PRO A 270 -14.01 27.01 10.45
N GLN A 271 -15.18 26.87 11.08
CA GLN A 271 -15.28 27.06 12.52
C GLN A 271 -14.50 25.95 13.24
N PHE A 272 -13.71 26.35 14.24
CA PHE A 272 -12.89 25.43 15.01
C PHE A 272 -12.71 25.87 16.46
N TRP A 273 -12.52 24.88 17.32
CA TRP A 273 -12.29 25.02 18.75
C TRP A 273 -11.03 24.24 19.11
N VAL A 274 -10.08 24.89 19.79
CA VAL A 274 -8.87 24.22 20.31
C VAL A 274 -9.23 23.57 21.64
N VAL A 275 -8.71 22.37 21.89
CA VAL A 275 -9.04 21.54 23.05
C VAL A 275 -7.73 21.07 23.68
N VAL A 276 -7.50 21.48 24.93
CA VAL A 276 -6.32 21.16 25.74
C VAL A 276 -6.66 20.44 27.04
N CYS A 277 -7.94 20.36 27.43
CA CYS A 277 -8.43 19.46 28.48
C CYS A 277 -9.86 18.95 28.20
N ASP A 278 -10.36 18.03 29.02
CA ASP A 278 -11.75 17.54 28.92
C ASP A 278 -12.80 18.65 29.17
N GLU A 279 -12.44 19.72 29.88
CA GLU A 279 -13.37 20.82 30.20
C GLU A 279 -13.68 21.67 28.96
N ASP A 280 -12.71 21.86 28.05
CA ASP A 280 -12.96 22.47 26.73
C ASP A 280 -13.99 21.66 25.93
N VAL A 281 -13.94 20.31 26.02
CA VAL A 281 -14.91 19.44 25.35
C VAL A 281 -16.31 19.59 25.97
N ARG A 282 -16.40 19.70 27.30
CA ARG A 282 -17.66 19.95 28.02
C ARG A 282 -18.23 21.30 27.61
N ALA A 283 -17.44 22.37 27.69
CA ALA A 283 -17.84 23.71 27.27
C ALA A 283 -18.26 23.77 25.79
N TRP A 284 -17.59 23.04 24.90
CA TRP A 284 -18.00 22.92 23.50
C TRP A 284 -19.37 22.23 23.34
N TYR A 285 -19.63 21.12 24.03
CA TYR A 285 -20.96 20.49 24.04
C TYR A 285 -22.03 21.40 24.64
N ASP A 286 -21.73 22.04 25.77
CA ASP A 286 -22.67 22.83 26.55
C ASP A 286 -23.00 24.17 25.86
N SER A 287 -22.14 24.65 24.95
CA SER A 287 -22.42 25.75 24.01
C SER A 287 -23.48 25.43 22.95
N GLY A 288 -23.87 24.16 22.79
CA GLY A 288 -24.80 23.70 21.77
C GLY A 288 -24.21 23.50 20.36
N ALA A 289 -22.94 23.90 20.14
CA ALA A 289 -22.27 23.83 18.85
C ALA A 289 -22.26 22.43 18.21
N SER A 290 -22.33 21.35 19.01
CA SER A 290 -22.40 19.97 18.49
C SER A 290 -23.58 19.73 17.55
N LYS A 291 -24.68 20.47 17.72
CA LYS A 291 -25.92 20.36 16.92
C LYS A 291 -25.88 21.14 15.60
N GLU A 292 -24.87 21.97 15.39
CA GLU A 292 -24.77 22.83 14.21
C GLU A 292 -24.29 22.10 12.93
N GLY A 293 -23.94 20.82 13.05
CA GLY A 293 -23.58 19.95 11.92
C GLY A 293 -22.56 18.88 12.30
N ARG A 294 -21.97 18.21 11.30
CA ARG A 294 -20.94 17.19 11.55
C ARG A 294 -19.64 17.84 12.00
N HIS A 295 -19.14 17.38 13.14
CA HIS A 295 -17.90 17.82 13.73
C HIS A 295 -16.86 16.69 13.79
N TYR A 296 -15.58 17.06 13.73
CA TYR A 296 -14.46 16.12 13.77
C TYR A 296 -13.38 16.62 14.72
N ILE A 297 -12.94 15.78 15.66
CA ILE A 297 -11.77 16.06 16.50
C ILE A 297 -10.52 15.51 15.82
N VAL A 298 -9.51 16.36 15.67
CA VAL A 298 -8.28 16.10 14.91
C VAL A 298 -7.06 16.43 15.76
N SER A 299 -6.02 15.60 15.71
CA SER A 299 -4.77 15.85 16.45
C SER A 299 -4.12 17.14 15.97
N ALA A 300 -3.64 17.98 16.89
CA ALA A 300 -3.08 19.31 16.59
C ALA A 300 -1.62 19.47 17.08
N GLY A 301 -1.01 20.61 16.74
CA GLY A 301 0.36 20.98 17.12
C GLY A 301 1.42 20.01 16.61
N ALA A 302 2.47 19.79 17.40
CA ALA A 302 3.58 18.90 17.02
C ALA A 302 3.15 17.44 16.72
N ARG A 303 1.95 17.02 17.14
CA ARG A 303 1.38 15.71 16.84
C ARG A 303 0.47 15.68 15.61
N GLY A 304 -0.15 16.79 15.20
CA GLY A 304 -1.08 16.77 14.07
C GLY A 304 -0.42 16.46 12.72
N ALA A 305 0.81 16.96 12.52
CA ALA A 305 1.65 16.62 11.38
C ALA A 305 2.29 15.21 11.45
N ARG A 306 2.35 14.60 12.65
CA ARG A 306 2.93 13.25 12.88
C ARG A 306 1.86 12.16 12.79
N ASP A 307 0.86 12.23 13.66
CA ASP A 307 -0.08 11.11 13.87
C ASP A 307 -1.25 11.20 12.88
N ARG A 308 -1.53 12.40 12.35
CA ARG A 308 -2.58 12.70 11.35
C ARG A 308 -4.00 12.20 11.75
N LEU A 309 -4.27 12.01 13.05
CA LEU A 309 -5.47 11.37 13.60
C LEU A 309 -6.72 12.25 13.46
N ARG A 310 -7.85 11.62 13.10
CA ARG A 310 -9.18 12.26 12.99
C ARG A 310 -10.28 11.31 13.42
N PHE A 311 -11.18 11.77 14.29
CA PHE A 311 -12.37 11.05 14.75
C PHE A 311 -13.63 11.90 14.51
N VAL A 312 -14.79 11.27 14.41
CA VAL A 312 -16.10 11.95 14.37
C VAL A 312 -16.49 12.34 15.79
N MET A 313 -16.98 13.56 16.00
CA MET A 313 -17.65 13.93 17.25
C MET A 313 -19.12 13.50 17.17
N PRO A 314 -19.65 12.76 18.17
CA PRO A 314 -21.09 12.53 18.27
C PRO A 314 -21.80 13.83 18.68
N GLU A 315 -23.07 13.97 18.28
CA GLU A 315 -23.90 15.14 18.60
C GLU A 315 -24.25 15.18 20.10
N ASP A 316 -24.45 14.01 20.72
CA ASP A 316 -24.69 13.82 22.15
C ASP A 316 -23.40 13.64 22.96
N ARG A 317 -23.27 14.43 24.05
CA ARG A 317 -22.18 14.33 25.03
C ARG A 317 -22.07 12.96 25.71
N THR A 318 -23.20 12.25 25.90
CA THR A 318 -23.25 10.92 26.53
C THR A 318 -22.60 9.81 25.69
N GLN A 319 -22.57 10.00 24.36
CA GLN A 319 -21.96 9.09 23.40
C GLN A 319 -20.45 9.35 23.22
N PHE A 320 -19.92 10.48 23.72
CA PHE A 320 -18.52 10.83 23.59
C PHE A 320 -17.63 9.93 24.46
N ARG A 321 -16.88 9.03 23.80
CA ARG A 321 -15.90 8.13 24.42
C ARG A 321 -14.58 8.25 23.68
N PHE A 322 -13.67 9.07 24.21
CA PHE A 322 -12.40 9.38 23.54
C PHE A 322 -11.25 8.53 24.09
N PRO A 323 -10.62 7.66 23.28
CA PRO A 323 -9.62 6.71 23.75
C PRO A 323 -8.18 7.28 23.74
N ARG A 324 -8.05 8.61 23.81
CA ARG A 324 -6.78 9.34 23.69
C ARG A 324 -6.72 10.46 24.71
N GLU A 325 -5.52 10.68 25.24
CA GLU A 325 -5.23 11.80 26.13
C GLU A 325 -5.48 13.14 25.43
N ILE A 326 -6.13 14.06 26.16
CA ILE A 326 -6.29 15.48 25.84
C ILE A 326 -5.51 16.24 26.93
N SER A 327 -4.46 16.96 26.54
CA SER A 327 -3.62 17.74 27.45
C SER A 327 -2.96 18.91 26.71
N LEU A 328 -2.37 19.86 27.44
CA LEU A 328 -1.63 20.99 26.86
C LEU A 328 -0.48 20.54 25.94
N GLU A 329 0.19 19.43 26.26
CA GLU A 329 1.22 18.81 25.41
C GLU A 329 0.65 18.07 24.19
N LYS A 330 -0.61 17.64 24.28
CA LYS A 330 -1.29 16.76 23.32
C LYS A 330 -2.61 17.41 22.88
N PRO A 331 -2.57 18.63 22.31
CA PRO A 331 -3.77 19.37 21.95
C PRO A 331 -4.52 18.71 20.80
N TRP A 332 -5.82 18.92 20.80
CA TRP A 332 -6.73 18.55 19.72
C TRP A 332 -7.43 19.80 19.18
N VAL A 333 -8.01 19.68 17.99
CA VAL A 333 -8.88 20.72 17.44
C VAL A 333 -10.16 20.08 16.92
N ILE A 334 -11.31 20.59 17.40
CA ILE A 334 -12.62 20.24 16.88
C ILE A 334 -12.88 21.14 15.66
N LEU A 335 -13.22 20.53 14.53
CA LEU A 335 -13.51 21.20 13.26
C LEU A 335 -14.97 20.95 12.87
N ARG A 336 -15.70 22.01 12.52
CA ARG A 336 -16.98 21.88 11.78
C ARG A 336 -16.67 21.48 10.34
N GLU A 337 -17.37 20.48 9.79
CA GLU A 337 -17.26 20.16 8.37
C GLU A 337 -18.08 21.16 7.55
N PRO A 338 -17.46 22.01 6.69
CA PRO A 338 -18.21 22.91 5.82
C PRO A 338 -19.00 22.13 4.78
N LYS A 339 -20.16 22.68 4.39
CA LYS A 339 -21.06 22.11 3.38
C LYS A 339 -20.73 22.71 2.00
N GLY A 340 -20.76 21.88 0.96
CA GLY A 340 -20.52 22.29 -0.41
C GLY A 340 -19.60 21.34 -1.18
N GLU A 341 -19.07 21.80 -2.30
CA GLU A 341 -18.24 21.00 -3.20
C GLU A 341 -16.82 20.80 -2.63
N LYS A 342 -16.34 19.55 -2.64
CA LYS A 342 -15.01 19.20 -2.10
C LYS A 342 -13.98 19.18 -3.23
N ILE A 343 -12.89 19.90 -3.03
CA ILE A 343 -11.82 20.13 -4.01
C ILE A 343 -10.48 19.70 -3.39
N ILE A 344 -9.61 19.09 -4.18
CA ILE A 344 -8.24 18.72 -3.77
C ILE A 344 -7.26 19.17 -4.84
N THR A 345 -6.23 19.92 -4.43
CA THR A 345 -5.15 20.35 -5.32
C THR A 345 -3.92 19.43 -5.23
N CYS A 346 -3.04 19.51 -6.23
CA CYS A 346 -1.63 19.19 -6.09
C CYS A 346 -0.82 20.37 -6.63
N THR A 347 -0.20 21.11 -5.71
CA THR A 347 0.62 22.29 -6.00
C THR A 347 2.09 21.91 -5.96
N THR A 348 2.83 22.22 -7.02
CA THR A 348 4.30 22.18 -7.04
C THR A 348 4.84 23.51 -6.52
N LEU A 349 5.61 23.46 -5.44
CA LEU A 349 6.37 24.58 -4.92
C LEU A 349 7.81 24.53 -5.42
N LYS A 350 8.33 25.67 -5.88
CA LYS A 350 9.75 25.90 -6.17
C LYS A 350 10.14 27.23 -5.56
N GLU A 351 11.20 27.24 -4.74
CA GLU A 351 11.75 28.46 -4.12
C GLU A 351 10.68 29.30 -3.40
N SER A 352 9.81 28.62 -2.64
CA SER A 352 8.66 29.17 -1.91
C SER A 352 7.57 29.82 -2.79
N ARG A 353 7.54 29.55 -4.10
CA ARG A 353 6.48 29.99 -5.02
C ARG A 353 5.70 28.79 -5.57
N ALA A 354 4.39 28.94 -5.75
CA ALA A 354 3.57 27.96 -6.46
C ALA A 354 3.75 28.14 -7.98
N VAL A 355 4.45 27.20 -8.63
CA VAL A 355 4.77 27.25 -10.07
C VAL A 355 3.80 26.47 -10.95
N ASN A 356 3.17 25.43 -10.40
CA ASN A 356 2.17 24.61 -11.07
C ASN A 356 1.12 24.16 -10.05
N ASN A 357 -0.15 24.12 -10.45
CA ASN A 357 -1.23 23.61 -9.62
C ASN A 357 -2.18 22.74 -10.45
N VAL A 358 -2.60 21.61 -9.88
CA VAL A 358 -3.54 20.67 -10.52
C VAL A 358 -4.74 20.51 -9.60
N THR A 359 -5.88 21.07 -9.99
CA THR A 359 -7.10 21.05 -9.19
C THR A 359 -8.04 19.93 -9.64
N CYS A 360 -8.52 19.14 -8.67
CA CYS A 360 -9.51 18.10 -8.90
C CYS A 360 -10.71 18.26 -7.96
N ARG A 361 -11.91 18.20 -8.52
CA ARG A 361 -13.14 18.01 -7.75
C ARG A 361 -13.26 16.56 -7.29
N VAL A 362 -13.75 16.36 -6.07
CA VAL A 362 -14.06 15.03 -5.53
C VAL A 362 -15.47 14.64 -5.96
N ASP A 363 -15.57 13.58 -6.76
CA ASP A 363 -16.86 13.00 -7.15
C ASP A 363 -17.35 12.06 -6.04
N SER A 364 -18.30 12.53 -5.22
CA SER A 364 -18.90 11.74 -4.13
C SER A 364 -19.64 10.48 -4.59
N ALA A 365 -20.18 10.46 -5.81
CA ALA A 365 -20.94 9.33 -6.34
C ALA A 365 -20.00 8.24 -6.89
N ARG A 366 -19.00 8.63 -7.68
CA ARG A 366 -18.01 7.72 -8.28
C ARG A 366 -16.81 7.43 -7.37
N LYS A 367 -16.67 8.17 -6.25
CA LYS A 367 -15.52 8.14 -5.32
C LYS A 367 -14.19 8.40 -6.03
N GLY A 368 -14.22 9.24 -7.04
CA GLY A 368 -13.10 9.57 -7.92
C GLY A 368 -12.66 11.03 -7.81
N LEU A 369 -11.59 11.36 -8.53
CA LEU A 369 -11.14 12.72 -8.76
C LEU A 369 -11.41 13.10 -10.21
N VAL A 370 -12.00 14.27 -10.43
CA VAL A 370 -12.26 14.83 -11.76
C VAL A 370 -11.41 16.10 -11.89
N PRO A 371 -10.39 16.14 -12.79
CA PRO A 371 -9.61 17.36 -13.00
C PRO A 371 -10.50 18.48 -13.54
N GLN A 372 -10.33 19.69 -13.01
CA GLN A 372 -10.97 20.90 -13.50
C GLN A 372 -9.98 22.07 -13.43
N LYS A 373 -10.11 23.03 -14.35
CA LYS A 373 -9.51 24.35 -14.15
C LYS A 373 -10.37 25.10 -13.14
N ASP A 374 -9.74 25.75 -12.18
CA ASP A 374 -10.41 26.44 -11.09
C ASP A 374 -9.56 27.64 -10.67
N GLU A 375 -9.82 28.78 -11.29
CA GLU A 375 -9.03 30.00 -11.12
C GLU A 375 -9.14 30.57 -9.69
N GLU A 376 -10.23 30.27 -8.98
CA GLU A 376 -10.40 30.62 -7.58
C GLU A 376 -9.53 29.74 -6.67
N ALA A 377 -9.43 28.43 -6.96
CA ALA A 377 -8.52 27.53 -6.25
C ALA A 377 -7.05 27.89 -6.53
N ASP A 378 -6.71 28.29 -7.76
CA ASP A 378 -5.37 28.77 -8.12
C ASP A 378 -5.05 30.09 -7.39
N ALA A 379 -5.99 31.05 -7.37
CA ALA A 379 -5.85 32.31 -6.63
C ALA A 379 -5.76 32.10 -5.11
N TRP A 380 -6.55 31.17 -4.56
CA TRP A 380 -6.48 30.75 -3.15
C TRP A 380 -5.08 30.20 -2.82
N VAL A 381 -4.55 29.32 -3.67
CA VAL A 381 -3.22 28.71 -3.49
C VAL A 381 -2.12 29.78 -3.56
N GLN A 382 -2.16 30.68 -4.55
CA GLN A 382 -1.17 31.77 -4.66
C GLN A 382 -1.23 32.70 -3.43
N ARG A 383 -2.43 33.06 -2.95
CA ARG A 383 -2.62 33.89 -1.75
C ARG A 383 -2.20 33.18 -0.46
N PHE A 384 -2.39 31.86 -0.36
CA PHE A 384 -1.89 31.10 0.79
C PHE A 384 -0.36 31.07 0.80
N VAL A 385 0.26 30.75 -0.34
CA VAL A 385 1.71 30.60 -0.47
C VAL A 385 2.44 31.94 -0.32
N SER A 386 1.88 33.05 -0.83
CA SER A 386 2.49 34.38 -0.67
C SER A 386 2.45 34.93 0.76
N ASN A 387 1.55 34.42 1.62
CA ASN A 387 1.46 34.75 3.04
C ASN A 387 2.18 33.72 3.93
N LEU A 388 2.79 32.68 3.36
CA LEU A 388 3.61 31.75 4.11
C LEU A 388 4.96 32.41 4.42
N ALA A 389 5.39 32.35 5.68
CA ALA A 389 6.69 32.83 6.14
C ALA A 389 7.62 31.64 6.47
N PRO A 390 8.20 30.98 5.44
CA PRO A 390 8.94 29.73 5.61
C PRO A 390 10.31 29.94 6.25
N ALA A 391 10.84 28.91 6.90
CA ALA A 391 12.15 28.98 7.54
C ALA A 391 13.33 29.00 6.56
N ARG A 392 13.13 28.48 5.33
CA ARG A 392 14.08 28.44 4.21
C ARG A 392 13.30 28.49 2.88
N SER A 393 14.00 28.56 1.74
CA SER A 393 13.37 28.35 0.43
C SER A 393 12.75 26.94 0.33
N MET A 394 11.47 26.88 -0.01
CA MET A 394 10.70 25.63 -0.06
C MET A 394 10.51 25.14 -1.48
N THR A 395 11.00 23.94 -1.75
CA THR A 395 10.77 23.23 -3.02
C THR A 395 10.22 21.83 -2.72
N GLY A 396 9.17 21.41 -3.43
CA GLY A 396 8.47 20.15 -3.18
C GLY A 396 7.00 20.19 -3.63
N HIS A 397 6.17 19.32 -3.05
CA HIS A 397 4.74 19.22 -3.37
C HIS A 397 3.87 19.40 -2.14
N VAL A 398 2.78 20.15 -2.29
CA VAL A 398 1.77 20.41 -1.26
C VAL A 398 0.38 20.25 -1.88
N SER A 399 -0.53 19.61 -1.15
CA SER A 399 -1.90 19.37 -1.60
C SER A 399 -2.88 19.98 -0.62
N PHE A 400 -3.70 20.92 -1.09
CA PHE A 400 -4.72 21.58 -0.28
C PHE A 400 -6.06 20.87 -0.47
N ARG A 401 -6.77 20.59 0.62
CA ARG A 401 -8.16 20.14 0.57
C ARG A 401 -9.03 21.33 0.91
N LEU A 402 -9.81 21.76 -0.06
CA LEU A 402 -10.68 22.92 0.00
C LEU A 402 -12.14 22.46 -0.06
N VAL A 403 -13.04 23.27 0.48
CA VAL A 403 -14.49 23.14 0.27
C VAL A 403 -14.99 24.47 -0.24
N ARG A 404 -15.67 24.44 -1.39
CA ARG A 404 -16.38 25.56 -1.98
C ARG A 404 -17.75 25.64 -1.32
N GLU A 405 -17.93 26.59 -0.39
CA GLU A 405 -19.20 26.74 0.33
C GLU A 405 -20.32 27.21 -0.63
N GLU A 406 -21.49 26.59 -0.49
CA GLU A 406 -22.67 26.84 -1.32
C GLU A 406 -23.58 27.86 -0.61
N HIS A 407 -23.62 29.10 -1.09
CA HIS A 407 -24.40 30.19 -0.52
C HIS A 407 -25.76 30.37 -1.21
N THR A 408 -26.84 30.33 -0.43
CA THR A 408 -28.24 30.43 -0.90
C THR A 408 -28.78 31.86 -1.07
N THR A 409 -27.93 32.89 -1.02
CA THR A 409 -28.33 34.30 -1.02
C THR A 409 -27.51 35.13 -2.01
N ASN A 410 -28.20 35.92 -2.84
CA ASN A 410 -27.67 36.64 -4.01
C ASN A 410 -26.44 37.53 -3.71
N GLY A 411 -25.24 36.97 -3.85
CA GLY A 411 -23.97 37.67 -3.76
C GLY A 411 -22.85 36.82 -4.35
N HIS A 412 -22.16 37.32 -5.38
CA HIS A 412 -21.38 36.49 -6.31
C HIS A 412 -20.03 35.92 -5.81
N ASN A 413 -19.75 36.01 -4.50
CA ASN A 413 -18.51 35.52 -3.91
C ASN A 413 -18.68 34.07 -3.41
N SER A 414 -18.27 33.10 -4.24
CA SER A 414 -18.00 31.75 -3.77
C SER A 414 -16.85 31.78 -2.73
N ARG A 415 -16.80 30.77 -1.86
CA ARG A 415 -15.93 30.81 -0.68
C ARG A 415 -15.18 29.48 -0.49
N LEU A 416 -13.94 29.44 -0.94
CA LEU A 416 -13.03 28.32 -0.68
C LEU A 416 -12.50 28.33 0.77
N VAL A 417 -12.94 27.33 1.53
CA VAL A 417 -12.55 27.07 2.93
C VAL A 417 -11.56 25.91 3.01
N ALA A 418 -10.41 26.11 3.65
CA ALA A 418 -9.41 25.04 3.79
C ALA A 418 -9.73 24.07 4.94
N ILE A 419 -9.83 22.77 4.63
CA ILE A 419 -10.11 21.68 5.59
C ILE A 419 -8.88 20.79 5.88
N GLY A 420 -7.68 21.29 5.57
CA GLY A 420 -6.39 20.65 5.85
C GLY A 420 -5.54 20.38 4.60
N ALA A 421 -4.24 20.65 4.66
CA ALA A 421 -3.29 20.32 3.60
C ALA A 421 -2.53 19.01 3.89
N ARG A 422 -1.76 18.54 2.90
CA ARG A 422 -0.77 17.47 3.03
C ARG A 422 0.45 17.75 2.15
N VAL A 423 1.64 17.72 2.73
CA VAL A 423 2.92 17.72 2.01
C VAL A 423 3.14 16.33 1.39
N GLY A 424 3.70 16.29 0.17
CA GLY A 424 3.88 15.08 -0.64
C GLY A 424 3.06 15.09 -1.94
N VAL A 425 3.33 14.13 -2.83
CA VAL A 425 2.67 14.02 -4.14
C VAL A 425 1.28 13.37 -4.00
N SER A 426 0.22 14.17 -4.14
CA SER A 426 -1.18 13.74 -3.98
C SER A 426 -1.77 13.18 -5.28
N LEU A 427 -2.92 12.50 -5.18
CA LEU A 427 -3.60 11.87 -6.32
C LEU A 427 -3.93 12.81 -7.51
N PRO A 428 -4.31 14.10 -7.33
CA PRO A 428 -4.47 15.04 -8.46
C PRO A 428 -3.27 15.14 -9.40
N TYR A 429 -2.04 14.87 -8.96
CA TYR A 429 -0.86 14.78 -9.85
C TYR A 429 -1.05 13.79 -11.00
N LEU A 430 -1.73 12.66 -10.76
CA LEU A 430 -2.06 11.66 -11.78
C LEU A 430 -3.06 12.16 -12.84
N CYS A 431 -3.78 13.24 -12.54
CA CYS A 431 -4.74 13.86 -13.45
C CYS A 431 -4.09 14.91 -14.37
N GLN A 432 -2.80 15.19 -14.22
CA GLN A 432 -2.03 16.11 -15.08
C GLN A 432 -1.67 15.44 -16.43
N ALA A 433 -2.69 15.15 -17.24
CA ALA A 433 -2.51 14.58 -18.57
C ALA A 433 -2.32 15.69 -19.64
N PRO A 434 -1.15 15.84 -20.27
CA PRO A 434 -0.99 16.73 -21.41
C PRO A 434 -1.72 16.16 -22.64
N SER A 435 -2.47 17.01 -23.34
CA SER A 435 -3.07 16.67 -24.62
C SER A 435 -1.99 16.53 -25.70
N ARG A 436 -1.61 15.27 -26.02
CA ARG A 436 -0.74 14.83 -27.14
C ARG A 436 0.32 15.86 -27.61
N CYS A 437 1.56 15.73 -27.16
CA CYS A 437 2.71 16.16 -27.95
C CYS A 437 3.73 15.03 -28.03
N GLY A 438 4.26 14.77 -29.24
CA GLY A 438 5.28 13.76 -29.47
C GLY A 438 6.59 14.42 -29.89
N HIS A 439 7.44 14.74 -28.92
CA HIS A 439 8.81 15.20 -29.17
C HIS A 439 9.80 14.48 -28.25
N ARG A 440 10.97 14.11 -28.79
CA ARG A 440 12.13 13.67 -28.00
C ARG A 440 12.84 14.92 -27.46
N ALA A 441 12.59 15.28 -26.21
CA ALA A 441 13.36 16.31 -25.52
C ALA A 441 14.68 15.74 -24.95
N THR A 442 15.78 16.49 -25.11
CA THR A 442 17.14 16.03 -24.78
C THR A 442 17.42 16.10 -23.28
N MET A 443 18.08 15.08 -22.72
CA MET A 443 18.31 14.87 -21.27
C MET A 443 18.76 16.12 -20.49
N GLY A 444 19.61 16.97 -21.08
CA GLY A 444 20.14 18.16 -20.41
C GLY A 444 19.12 19.23 -20.03
N LYS A 445 18.01 19.38 -20.78
CA LYS A 445 16.93 20.33 -20.43
C LYS A 445 15.81 19.70 -19.61
N LEU A 446 15.59 18.39 -19.77
CA LEU A 446 14.39 17.74 -19.21
C LEU A 446 14.40 17.65 -17.68
N LEU A 447 15.57 17.57 -17.04
CA LEU A 447 15.63 17.55 -15.57
C LEU A 447 15.24 18.89 -14.95
N ASP A 448 15.51 20.01 -15.61
CA ASP A 448 15.07 21.33 -15.15
C ASP A 448 13.61 21.58 -15.54
N THR A 449 13.16 21.19 -16.74
CA THR A 449 11.75 21.38 -17.15
C THR A 449 10.76 20.43 -16.48
N VAL A 450 11.16 19.23 -16.05
CA VAL A 450 10.33 18.37 -15.18
C VAL A 450 10.10 19.02 -13.80
N LEU A 451 10.96 19.96 -13.40
CA LEU A 451 10.84 20.72 -12.16
C LEU A 451 10.20 22.12 -12.33
N ASP A 452 10.26 22.72 -13.52
CA ASP A 452 9.61 24.01 -13.83
C ASP A 452 8.26 23.90 -14.56
N THR A 453 8.13 23.11 -15.65
CA THR A 453 6.93 23.14 -16.51
C THR A 453 6.54 21.82 -17.22
N ARG A 454 5.31 21.39 -16.92
CA ARG A 454 4.29 20.78 -17.81
C ARG A 454 4.51 19.42 -18.51
N GLU A 455 5.71 18.85 -18.62
CA GLU A 455 5.89 17.59 -19.40
C GLU A 455 5.88 16.29 -18.57
N ALA A 456 4.70 15.64 -18.49
CA ALA A 456 4.52 14.30 -17.95
C ALA A 456 4.04 13.33 -19.05
N LEU A 457 4.98 12.71 -19.77
CA LEU A 457 4.67 11.81 -20.89
C LEU A 457 4.62 10.33 -20.48
N PHE A 458 3.42 9.75 -20.56
CA PHE A 458 3.13 8.35 -20.27
C PHE A 458 3.78 7.39 -21.28
N ALA A 459 4.76 6.60 -20.83
CA ALA A 459 5.20 5.40 -21.55
C ALA A 459 4.31 4.20 -21.16
N PHE A 460 3.39 3.80 -22.05
CA PHE A 460 2.54 2.61 -21.85
C PHE A 460 3.31 1.31 -22.14
N TRP A 461 4.24 0.92 -21.25
CA TRP A 461 4.74 -0.46 -21.19
C TRP A 461 5.38 -0.80 -19.84
N ASP A 462 4.60 -1.36 -18.92
CA ASP A 462 5.11 -1.90 -17.66
C ASP A 462 4.21 -3.08 -17.20
N PRO A 463 4.58 -4.34 -17.51
CA PRO A 463 3.77 -5.51 -17.22
C PRO A 463 3.90 -5.88 -15.74
N LEU A 464 3.22 -5.12 -14.89
CA LEU A 464 3.02 -5.46 -13.48
C LEU A 464 2.42 -6.89 -13.39
N PRO A 465 3.06 -7.84 -12.68
CA PRO A 465 2.80 -9.27 -12.86
C PRO A 465 1.55 -9.78 -12.12
N TYR A 466 0.50 -8.96 -12.00
CA TYR A 466 -0.73 -9.27 -11.28
C TYR A 466 -1.93 -8.47 -11.84
N CYS A 467 -3.09 -9.12 -11.89
CA CYS A 467 -4.36 -8.43 -12.12
C CYS A 467 -4.85 -7.83 -10.79
N ALA A 468 -5.05 -6.51 -10.73
CA ALA A 468 -5.63 -5.84 -9.57
C ALA A 468 -7.14 -6.11 -9.49
N TYR A 469 -7.54 -7.17 -8.78
CA TYR A 469 -8.94 -7.57 -8.64
C TYR A 469 -9.67 -6.72 -7.59
N TYR A 470 -10.21 -5.57 -8.01
CA TYR A 470 -10.96 -4.65 -7.14
C TYR A 470 -12.32 -5.23 -6.73
N GLN A 471 -12.36 -6.03 -5.66
CA GLN A 471 -13.62 -6.46 -5.06
C GLN A 471 -14.28 -5.31 -4.28
N SER A 472 -15.25 -4.65 -4.90
CA SER A 472 -16.14 -3.69 -4.24
C SER A 472 -16.99 -4.39 -3.18
N ARG A 473 -16.67 -4.16 -1.91
CA ARG A 473 -17.49 -4.63 -0.78
C ARG A 473 -18.44 -3.54 -0.30
N LEU A 474 -19.73 -3.88 -0.24
CA LEU A 474 -20.76 -3.04 0.40
C LEU A 474 -20.44 -2.87 1.90
N PRO A 475 -20.87 -1.76 2.55
CA PRO A 475 -20.59 -1.52 3.96
C PRO A 475 -21.04 -2.66 4.87
N GLU A 476 -22.20 -3.27 4.65
CA GLU A 476 -22.72 -4.37 5.48
C GLU A 476 -21.89 -5.66 5.35
N GLN A 477 -21.12 -5.83 4.28
CA GLN A 477 -20.25 -6.99 4.08
C GLN A 477 -18.91 -6.87 4.86
N ARG A 478 -18.70 -5.78 5.60
CA ARG A 478 -17.60 -5.62 6.54
C ARG A 478 -17.91 -6.37 7.85
N ARG A 479 -17.91 -7.70 7.81
CA ARG A 479 -17.70 -8.48 9.03
C ARG A 479 -16.38 -8.01 9.65
N LEU A 480 -16.42 -7.61 10.92
CA LEU A 480 -15.21 -7.45 11.72
C LEU A 480 -14.42 -8.76 11.66
N PRO A 481 -13.07 -8.74 11.69
CA PRO A 481 -12.32 -9.95 11.99
C PRO A 481 -12.81 -10.50 13.33
N PRO A 482 -12.89 -11.82 13.52
CA PRO A 482 -13.10 -12.37 14.86
C PRO A 482 -11.99 -11.80 15.77
N PRO A 483 -12.31 -11.47 17.04
CA PRO A 483 -11.32 -10.89 17.94
C PRO A 483 -10.09 -11.81 18.00
N GLU A 484 -8.89 -11.25 17.84
CA GLU A 484 -7.68 -12.03 18.08
C GLU A 484 -7.75 -12.60 19.50
N PRO A 485 -7.50 -13.91 19.71
CA PRO A 485 -7.42 -14.45 21.06
C PRO A 485 -6.31 -13.69 21.80
N CYS A 486 -6.63 -13.18 22.99
CA CYS A 486 -5.76 -12.28 23.74
C CYS A 486 -4.38 -12.91 23.92
N LYS A 487 -3.39 -12.38 23.21
CA LYS A 487 -1.97 -12.73 23.40
C LYS A 487 -1.54 -12.15 24.74
N THR A 488 -1.67 -12.94 25.79
CA THR A 488 -1.01 -12.66 27.07
C THR A 488 0.48 -12.45 26.80
N PRO A 489 1.09 -11.36 27.30
CA PRO A 489 2.52 -11.15 27.13
C PRO A 489 3.28 -12.30 27.84
N PRO A 490 4.32 -12.87 27.22
CA PRO A 490 5.07 -13.97 27.83
C PRO A 490 5.84 -13.46 29.04
N ASN A 491 5.51 -14.02 30.21
CA ASN A 491 6.30 -14.05 31.45
C ASN A 491 6.88 -12.70 31.91
N VAL A 492 6.08 -11.91 32.62
CA VAL A 492 6.59 -11.10 33.73
C VAL A 492 6.49 -11.98 34.99
N PRO A 493 7.61 -12.37 35.64
CA PRO A 493 7.56 -13.03 36.94
C PRO A 493 7.08 -12.06 38.02
N LEU A 494 6.46 -12.61 39.07
CA LEU A 494 6.05 -11.89 40.28
C LEU A 494 7.26 -11.51 41.15
#